data_AF-X1I4L4-F1
#
_entry.id   AF-X1I4L4-F1
#
_cell.length_a   1.000
_cell.length_b   1.000
_cell.length_c   1.000
_cell.angle_alpha   90.00
_cell.angle_beta   90.00
_cell.angle_gamma   90.00
#
_symmetry.space_group_name_H-M   'P 1'
#
loop_
_entity.id
_entity.type
_entity.pdbx_description
1 polymer ?
#
loop_
_entity_poly.entity_id
_entity_poly.type
_entity_poly.pdbx_seq_one_letter_code
_entity_poly.pdbx_strand_id
1 'polypeptide(L)' 'METVTIEGVILHLSQPDELAMDWVGQEELVTQIMAAWLVMGSGDFPLNPRLIGKPGVG' A
#
# COMPACT_ATOMS: atom_id res chain seq x y z
N MET A 1 0.93 13.59 17.42
CA MET A 1 -0.09 12.57 17.15
C MET A 1 -1.16 13.28 16.35
N GLU A 2 -1.20 13.01 15.06
CA GLU A 2 -2.08 13.69 14.11
C GLU A 2 -3.43 12.98 14.07
N THR A 3 -4.50 13.71 13.76
CA THR A 3 -5.85 13.14 13.63
C THR A 3 -6.49 13.58 12.32
N VAL A 4 -7.23 12.68 11.69
CA VAL A 4 -8.02 12.97 10.50
C VAL A 4 -9.45 12.48 10.70
N THR A 5 -10.43 13.22 10.18
CA THR A 5 -11.84 12.83 10.21
C THR A 5 -12.26 12.31 8.84
N ILE A 6 -12.72 11.07 8.78
CA ILE A 6 -13.24 10.43 7.56
C ILE A 6 -14.66 9.96 7.87
N GLU A 7 -15.64 10.46 7.11
CA GLU A 7 -17.07 10.09 7.27
C GLU A 7 -17.59 10.21 8.72
N GLY A 8 -17.11 11.20 9.47
CA GLY A 8 -17.50 11.41 10.87
C GLY A 8 -16.75 10.56 11.90
N VAL A 9 -15.82 9.71 11.47
CA VAL A 9 -14.95 8.91 12.33
C VAL A 9 -13.61 9.60 12.50
N ILE A 10 -13.19 9.83 13.75
CA ILE A 10 -11.87 10.39 14.08
C ILE A 10 -10.84 9.25 14.09
N LEU A 11 -9.87 9.32 13.20
CA LEU A 11 -8.73 8.42 13.14
C LEU A 11 -7.51 9.08 13.80
N HIS A 12 -6.86 8.35 14.69
CA HIS A 12 -5.57 8.75 15.26
C HIS A 12 -4.44 8.11 14.44
N LEU A 13 -3.61 8.94 13.83
CA LEU A 13 -2.49 8.46 13.02
C LEU A 13 -1.29 8.16 13.93
N SER A 14 -0.79 6.92 13.85
CA SER A 14 0.50 6.56 14.44
C SER A 14 1.62 7.23 13.66
N GLN A 15 2.81 7.30 14.28
CA GLN A 15 4.00 7.68 13.53
C GLN A 15 4.27 6.61 12.45
N PRO A 16 4.76 6.99 11.26
CA PRO A 16 5.23 6.04 10.28
C PRO A 16 6.35 5.17 10.87
N ASP A 17 6.34 3.89 10.56
CA ASP A 17 7.44 3.00 10.89
C ASP A 17 8.61 3.24 9.92
N GLU A 18 9.79 3.56 10.46
CA GLU A 18 11.04 3.58 9.71
C GLU A 18 11.69 2.19 9.77
N LEU A 19 11.28 1.31 8.86
CA LEU A 19 11.83 -0.04 8.73
C LEU A 19 12.82 -0.09 7.57
N ALA A 20 14.10 -0.29 7.88
CA ALA A 20 15.13 -0.61 6.89
C ALA A 20 15.01 -2.09 6.46
N MET A 21 13.94 -2.40 5.74
CA MET A 21 13.64 -3.76 5.26
C MET A 21 13.96 -3.89 3.78
N ASP A 22 14.73 -4.91 3.43
CA ASP A 22 14.96 -5.31 2.04
C ASP A 22 13.95 -6.39 1.64
N TRP A 23 13.31 -6.20 0.49
CA TRP A 23 12.41 -7.20 -0.08
C TRP A 23 13.22 -8.35 -0.70
N VAL A 24 12.84 -9.59 -0.43
CA VAL A 24 13.55 -10.78 -0.93
C VAL A 24 12.59 -11.70 -1.70
N GLY A 25 12.94 -12.00 -2.95
CA GLY A 25 12.14 -12.86 -3.83
C GLY A 25 10.89 -12.16 -4.39
N GLN A 26 10.08 -12.87 -5.18
CA GLN A 26 8.81 -12.34 -5.73
C GLN A 26 8.90 -10.96 -6.41
N GLU A 27 10.02 -10.62 -7.04
CA GLU A 27 10.27 -9.29 -7.64
C GLU A 27 9.21 -8.92 -8.69
N GLU A 28 8.74 -9.90 -9.46
CA GLU A 28 7.68 -9.71 -10.46
C GLU A 28 6.33 -9.35 -9.80
N LEU A 29 5.97 -9.99 -8.68
CA LEU A 29 4.75 -9.67 -7.95
C LEU A 29 4.80 -8.23 -7.43
N VAL A 30 5.93 -7.83 -6.84
CA VAL A 30 6.13 -6.46 -6.36
C VAL A 30 5.99 -5.47 -7.51
N THR A 31 6.62 -5.76 -8.65
CA THR A 31 6.52 -4.92 -9.84
C THR A 31 5.07 -4.76 -10.30
N GLN A 32 4.29 -5.84 -10.31
CA GLN A 32 2.87 -5.80 -10.68
C GLN A 32 2.03 -4.98 -9.69
N ILE A 33 2.29 -5.10 -8.39
CA ILE A 33 1.60 -4.30 -7.36
C ILE A 33 1.95 -2.82 -7.49
N MET A 34 3.22 -2.48 -7.69
CA MET A 34 3.65 -1.11 -7.92
C MET A 34 3.01 -0.52 -9.18
N ALA A 35 2.94 -1.29 -10.26
CA ALA A 35 2.28 -0.87 -11.50
C ALA A 35 0.77 -0.67 -11.31
N ALA A 36 0.10 -1.52 -10.53
CA ALA A 36 -1.32 -1.39 -10.24
C ALA A 36 -1.66 -0.10 -9.47
N TRP A 37 -0.72 0.43 -8.68
CA TRP A 37 -0.88 1.68 -7.93
C TRP A 37 -0.28 2.92 -8.62
N LEU A 38 0.37 2.75 -9.77
CA LEU A 38 0.95 3.85 -10.51
C LEU A 38 -0.16 4.72 -11.12
N VAL A 39 -0.17 6.00 -10.76
CA VAL A 39 -1.07 7.03 -11.28
C VAL A 39 -0.23 8.02 -12.09
N MET A 40 -0.48 8.12 -13.40
CA MET A 40 0.35 8.92 -14.32
C MET A 40 -0.20 10.33 -14.53
N GLY A 41 -1.52 10.50 -14.52
CA GLY A 41 -2.20 11.79 -14.69
C GLY A 41 -3.18 12.11 -13.57
N SER A 42 -3.57 13.38 -13.48
CA SER A 42 -4.47 13.89 -12.43
C SER A 42 -5.91 13.35 -12.51
N GLY A 43 -6.28 12.63 -13.57
CA GLY A 43 -7.58 11.98 -13.75
C GLY A 43 -7.52 10.45 -13.65
N ASP A 44 -6.33 9.89 -13.42
CA ASP A 44 -6.17 8.45 -13.31
C ASP A 44 -6.48 8.00 -11.87
N PHE A 45 -7.06 6.81 -11.76
CA PHE A 45 -7.24 6.13 -10.48
C PHE A 45 -6.35 4.88 -10.46
N PRO A 46 -5.76 4.54 -9.31
CA PRO A 46 -5.05 3.28 -9.17
C PRO A 46 -6.03 2.11 -9.33
N LEU A 47 -5.49 0.96 -9.73
CA LEU A 47 -6.23 -0.28 -9.76
C LEU A 47 -6.41 -0.85 -8.35
N ASN A 48 -7.32 -1.82 -8.22
CA ASN A 48 -7.58 -2.55 -6.97
C ASN A 48 -7.05 -3.99 -7.09
N PRO A 49 -5.72 -4.21 -6.97
CA PRO A 49 -5.16 -5.55 -7.09
C PRO A 49 -5.59 -6.43 -5.92
N ARG A 50 -5.71 -7.74 -6.17
CA ARG A 50 -5.97 -8.75 -5.13
C ARG A 50 -4.78 -9.67 -5.01
N LEU A 51 -4.16 -9.69 -3.84
CA LEU A 51 -3.14 -10.67 -3.49
C LEU A 51 -3.81 -11.99 -3.07
N ILE A 52 -3.36 -13.10 -3.66
CA ILE A 52 -3.84 -14.44 -3.38
C ILE A 52 -2.65 -15.36 -3.11
N GLY A 53 -2.77 -16.30 -2.18
CA GLY A 53 -1.67 -17.20 -1.84
C GLY A 53 -1.82 -17.85 -0.47
N LYS A 54 -0.81 -18.65 -0.10
CA LYS A 54 -0.72 -19.22 1.24
C LYS A 54 -0.38 -18.11 2.25
N PRO A 55 -0.86 -18.19 3.50
CA PRO A 55 -0.45 -17.26 4.55
C PRO A 55 1.06 -17.27 4.78
N GLY A 56 1.63 -16.11 5.11
CA GLY A 56 3.05 -15.98 5.51
C GLY A 56 4.06 -15.93 4.37
N VAL A 57 3.63 -15.76 3.12
CA VAL A 57 4.53 -15.70 1.96
C VAL A 57 5.09 -14.31 1.66
N GLY A 58 4.57 -13.27 2.35
CA GLY A 58 4.74 -11.88 1.92
C GLY A 58 3.81 -11.62 0.76
#